data_AF-A0AB34AAD0-F1
#
_entry.id   AF-A0AB34AAD0-F1
#
_cell.length_a   1.000
_cell.length_b   1.000
_cell.length_c   1.000
_cell.angle_alpha   90.00
_cell.angle_beta   90.00
_cell.angle_gamma   90.00
#
_symmetry.space_group_name_H-M   'P 1'
#
loop_
_entity.id
_entity.type
_entity.pdbx_description
1 polymer ?
#
loop_
_entity_poly.entity_id
_entity_poly.type
_entity_poly.pdbx_seq_one_letter_code
_entity_poly.pdbx_strand_id
1 'polypeptide(L)'
;MKTITINNQFNKETQFYYAIENSHDGDTIVLTPGTYFADHPFSITIKHNLTIIGSSTNLDSVIMNCAFIIGGGNTVFMKNLTLNFTDDKFNTLAIYDKAEFYGENVHINHDNKYEWDTIYSKNSTISLTNSVISSHQIQGVALNLEDSQIILDHSKVDTLYLKKSECNLNGSTINVTMILSNKSSVHFSDLTINSPIKRDSKDLYAYNNSHISGSNLIFTNNYPIVEIHDSSVKLNQIKSNMSAISWQYEGQSDVTVDDVPPFNEGPDIFED
;
A
#
# COMPACT_ATOMS: atom_id res chain seq x y z
N MET A 1 -4.02 -18.34 -23.27
CA MET A 1 -5.11 -17.74 -22.48
C MET A 1 -6.22 -18.76 -22.30
N LYS A 2 -6.13 -19.47 -21.17
CA LYS A 2 -7.07 -20.46 -20.68
C LYS A 2 -7.57 -19.99 -19.32
N THR A 3 -8.82 -20.32 -19.00
CA THR A 3 -9.37 -20.19 -17.66
C THR A 3 -9.31 -21.54 -16.94
N ILE A 4 -8.73 -21.55 -15.73
CA ILE A 4 -8.65 -22.72 -14.85
C ILE A 4 -9.47 -22.41 -13.61
N THR A 5 -10.54 -23.18 -13.35
CA THR A 5 -11.38 -22.99 -12.16
C THR A 5 -10.97 -23.96 -11.06
N ILE A 6 -10.71 -23.42 -9.86
CA ILE A 6 -10.44 -24.20 -8.66
C ILE A 6 -11.69 -24.19 -7.78
N ASN A 7 -12.29 -25.38 -7.66
CA ASN A 7 -13.45 -25.59 -6.82
C ASN A 7 -13.02 -25.79 -5.36
N ASN A 8 -13.85 -25.38 -4.40
CA ASN A 8 -13.60 -25.58 -2.98
C ASN A 8 -13.85 -27.04 -2.59
N GLN A 9 -12.83 -27.87 -2.79
CA GLN A 9 -12.81 -29.30 -2.52
C GLN A 9 -11.55 -29.69 -1.75
N PHE A 10 -11.48 -30.93 -1.26
CA PHE A 10 -10.42 -31.38 -0.34
C PHE A 10 -8.97 -31.14 -0.83
N ASN A 11 -8.72 -31.20 -2.14
CA ASN A 11 -7.39 -30.99 -2.73
C ASN A 11 -7.22 -29.64 -3.43
N LYS A 12 -8.03 -28.62 -3.08
CA LYS A 12 -8.02 -27.32 -3.74
C LYS A 12 -6.67 -26.60 -3.65
N GLU A 13 -5.93 -26.72 -2.54
CA GLU A 13 -4.59 -26.12 -2.43
C GLU A 13 -3.62 -26.75 -3.43
N THR A 14 -3.65 -28.07 -3.55
CA THR A 14 -2.83 -28.81 -4.51
C THR A 14 -3.21 -28.44 -5.95
N GLN A 15 -4.50 -28.33 -6.25
CA GLN A 15 -4.97 -27.91 -7.58
C GLN A 15 -4.56 -26.48 -7.90
N PHE A 16 -4.62 -25.58 -6.93
CA PHE A 16 -4.19 -24.20 -7.10
C PHE A 16 -2.69 -24.11 -7.37
N TYR A 17 -1.88 -24.82 -6.59
CA TYR A 17 -0.43 -24.90 -6.81
C TYR A 17 -0.10 -25.41 -8.22
N TYR A 18 -0.72 -26.53 -8.64
CA TYR A 18 -0.52 -27.04 -9.99
C TYR A 18 -1.06 -26.11 -11.08
N ALA A 19 -2.14 -25.37 -10.82
CA ALA A 19 -2.65 -24.39 -11.77
C ALA A 19 -1.66 -23.25 -11.99
N ILE A 20 -0.98 -22.79 -10.94
CA ILE A 20 0.11 -21.81 -11.07
C ILE A 20 1.27 -22.43 -11.85
N GLU A 21 1.82 -23.56 -11.41
CA GLU A 21 3.01 -24.17 -12.04
C GLU A 21 2.81 -24.54 -13.52
N ASN A 22 1.58 -24.88 -13.94
CA ASN A 22 1.28 -25.29 -15.32
C ASN A 22 0.55 -24.22 -16.14
N SER A 23 0.35 -23.03 -15.60
CA SER A 23 -0.24 -21.92 -16.35
C SER A 23 0.79 -21.28 -17.28
N HIS A 24 0.31 -20.67 -18.36
CA HIS A 24 1.12 -19.93 -19.31
C HIS A 24 0.80 -18.44 -19.22
N ASP A 25 1.62 -17.61 -19.88
CA ASP A 25 1.41 -16.17 -19.96
C ASP A 25 -0.03 -15.81 -20.37
N GLY A 26 -0.65 -14.98 -19.53
CA GLY A 26 -2.01 -14.46 -19.73
C GLY A 26 -3.12 -15.42 -19.34
N ASP A 27 -2.83 -16.60 -18.80
CA ASP A 27 -3.88 -17.49 -18.27
C ASP A 27 -4.57 -16.88 -17.04
N THR A 28 -5.78 -17.36 -16.76
CA THR A 28 -6.60 -16.91 -15.63
C THR A 28 -6.95 -18.09 -14.73
N ILE A 29 -6.74 -17.93 -13.42
CA ILE A 29 -7.18 -18.86 -12.39
C ILE A 29 -8.39 -18.25 -11.68
N VAL A 30 -9.52 -18.97 -11.67
CA VAL A 30 -10.74 -18.55 -10.97
C VAL A 30 -10.93 -19.40 -9.73
N LEU A 31 -11.05 -18.74 -8.58
CA LEU A 31 -11.23 -19.36 -7.28
C LEU A 31 -12.70 -19.31 -6.86
N THR A 32 -13.26 -20.46 -6.52
CA THR A 32 -14.58 -20.53 -5.87
C THR A 32 -14.49 -20.15 -4.39
N PRO A 33 -15.60 -19.71 -3.76
CA PRO A 33 -15.59 -19.31 -2.36
C PRO A 33 -15.03 -20.38 -1.42
N GLY A 34 -14.14 -19.96 -0.53
CA GLY A 34 -13.46 -20.80 0.44
C GLY A 34 -12.14 -20.19 0.92
N THR A 35 -11.60 -20.79 1.98
CA THR A 35 -10.25 -20.49 2.46
C THR A 35 -9.27 -21.49 1.88
N TYR A 36 -8.21 -20.99 1.24
CA TYR A 36 -7.10 -21.75 0.65
C TYR A 36 -5.89 -21.65 1.57
N PHE A 37 -5.17 -22.76 1.75
CA PHE A 37 -4.00 -22.84 2.63
C PHE A 37 -4.33 -22.57 4.11
N ALA A 38 -5.49 -23.07 4.55
CA ALA A 38 -6.02 -22.78 5.88
C ALA A 38 -5.11 -23.26 7.03
N ASP A 39 -4.50 -24.44 6.89
CA ASP A 39 -3.73 -25.08 7.96
C ASP A 39 -2.30 -24.56 8.07
N HIS A 40 -1.67 -24.27 6.92
CA HIS A 40 -0.27 -23.87 6.82
C HIS A 40 -0.12 -22.77 5.77
N PRO A 41 0.33 -21.57 6.16
CA PRO A 41 0.64 -20.51 5.22
C PRO A 41 1.65 -20.99 4.19
N PHE A 42 1.41 -20.67 2.92
CA PHE A 42 2.26 -21.12 1.82
C PHE A 42 2.89 -19.92 1.11
N SER A 43 4.07 -20.07 0.54
CA SER A 43 4.70 -19.02 -0.27
C SER A 43 4.82 -19.48 -1.72
N ILE A 44 4.47 -18.61 -2.65
CA ILE A 44 4.40 -18.93 -4.08
C ILE A 44 5.15 -17.87 -4.88
N THR A 45 6.05 -18.31 -5.74
CA THR A 45 6.70 -17.43 -6.73
C THR A 45 5.95 -17.50 -8.05
N ILE A 46 5.46 -16.37 -8.55
CA ILE A 46 4.84 -16.29 -9.88
C ILE A 46 5.93 -15.92 -10.89
N LYS A 47 6.08 -16.74 -11.94
CA LYS A 47 7.20 -16.67 -12.90
C LYS A 47 6.79 -16.27 -14.32
N HIS A 48 5.54 -15.88 -14.50
CA HIS A 48 4.92 -15.55 -15.78
C HIS A 48 3.71 -14.64 -15.56
N ASN A 49 3.15 -14.10 -16.64
CA ASN A 49 2.00 -13.21 -16.54
C ASN A 49 0.74 -13.99 -16.15
N LEU A 50 0.07 -13.61 -15.07
CA LEU A 50 -1.01 -14.40 -14.49
C LEU A 50 -2.15 -13.54 -13.95
N THR A 51 -3.38 -14.00 -14.13
CA THR A 51 -4.57 -13.40 -13.50
C THR A 51 -5.20 -14.37 -12.51
N ILE A 52 -5.50 -13.93 -11.29
CA ILE A 52 -6.16 -14.72 -10.24
C ILE A 52 -7.42 -13.97 -9.77
N ILE A 53 -8.59 -14.61 -9.87
CA ILE A 53 -9.88 -13.96 -9.62
C ILE A 53 -10.71 -14.79 -8.65
N GLY A 54 -11.20 -14.16 -7.57
CA GLY A 54 -12.29 -14.71 -6.78
C GLY A 54 -13.62 -14.60 -7.54
N SER A 55 -14.34 -15.72 -7.64
CA SER A 55 -15.61 -15.78 -8.39
C SER A 55 -16.78 -15.04 -7.73
N SER A 56 -16.64 -14.63 -6.47
CA SER A 56 -17.59 -13.78 -5.74
C SER A 56 -17.10 -12.33 -5.80
N THR A 57 -18.01 -11.35 -5.83
CA THR A 57 -17.63 -9.93 -5.70
C THR A 57 -17.39 -9.50 -4.25
N ASN A 58 -17.77 -10.33 -3.28
CA ASN A 58 -17.38 -10.14 -1.89
C ASN A 58 -15.96 -10.71 -1.72
N LEU A 59 -14.98 -9.83 -1.50
CA LEU A 59 -13.56 -10.17 -1.37
C LEU A 59 -13.29 -11.20 -0.25
N ASP A 60 -14.09 -11.20 0.82
CA ASP A 60 -13.94 -12.15 1.94
C ASP A 60 -14.50 -13.54 1.64
N SER A 61 -15.14 -13.73 0.48
CA SER A 61 -15.59 -15.06 0.06
C SER A 61 -14.43 -15.96 -0.36
N VAL A 62 -13.31 -15.38 -0.80
CA VAL A 62 -12.11 -16.11 -1.23
C VAL A 62 -10.93 -15.60 -0.42
N ILE A 63 -10.50 -16.39 0.55
CA ILE A 63 -9.38 -16.05 1.42
C ILE A 63 -8.21 -16.97 1.07
N MET A 64 -7.07 -16.37 0.76
CA MET A 64 -5.84 -17.06 0.47
C MET A 64 -4.82 -16.79 1.58
N ASN A 65 -4.53 -17.82 2.37
CA ASN A 65 -3.51 -17.74 3.41
C ASN A 65 -2.12 -18.02 2.82
N CYS A 66 -1.63 -17.13 1.96
CA CYS A 66 -0.34 -17.31 1.29
C CYS A 66 0.39 -15.99 1.01
N ALA A 67 1.71 -16.11 0.89
CA ALA A 67 2.58 -15.06 0.40
C ALA A 67 2.85 -15.23 -1.10
N PHE A 68 2.94 -14.12 -1.83
CA PHE A 68 3.33 -14.10 -3.24
C PHE A 68 4.63 -13.35 -3.45
N ILE A 69 5.52 -13.94 -4.24
CA ILE A 69 6.74 -13.32 -4.73
C ILE A 69 6.60 -13.16 -6.24
N ILE A 70 6.70 -11.92 -6.71
CA ILE A 70 6.57 -11.57 -8.12
C ILE A 70 7.87 -10.88 -8.55
N GLY A 71 8.48 -11.34 -9.63
CA GLY A 71 9.73 -10.79 -10.13
C GLY A 71 9.89 -11.01 -11.63
N GLY A 72 11.06 -10.69 -12.17
CA GLY A 72 11.42 -10.98 -13.56
C GLY A 72 10.59 -10.25 -14.61
N GLY A 73 10.05 -9.07 -14.30
CA GLY A 73 9.22 -8.30 -15.23
C GLY A 73 7.83 -8.89 -15.48
N ASN A 74 7.38 -9.82 -14.63
CA ASN A 74 6.07 -10.44 -14.77
C ASN A 74 4.96 -9.53 -14.27
N THR A 75 3.81 -9.59 -14.95
CA THR A 75 2.59 -8.86 -14.60
C THR A 75 1.57 -9.79 -13.97
N VAL A 76 1.09 -9.45 -12.77
CA VAL A 76 0.06 -10.21 -12.06
C VAL A 76 -1.17 -9.36 -11.78
N PHE A 77 -2.34 -9.89 -12.13
CA PHE A 77 -3.64 -9.30 -11.82
C PHE A 77 -4.34 -10.12 -10.74
N MET A 78 -4.85 -9.45 -9.70
CA MET A 78 -5.70 -10.07 -8.67
C MET A 78 -7.00 -9.31 -8.49
N LYS A 79 -8.10 -10.05 -8.35
CA LYS A 79 -9.43 -9.47 -8.22
C LYS A 79 -10.34 -10.23 -7.26
N ASN A 80 -11.12 -9.49 -6.47
CA ASN A 80 -12.16 -9.99 -5.57
C ASN A 80 -11.70 -11.10 -4.60
N LEU A 81 -10.58 -10.89 -3.92
CA LEU A 81 -10.05 -11.88 -2.99
C LEU A 81 -9.30 -11.21 -1.85
N THR A 82 -9.15 -11.95 -0.75
CA THR A 82 -8.32 -11.56 0.38
C THR A 82 -7.03 -12.38 0.35
N LEU A 83 -5.88 -11.72 0.35
CA LEU A 83 -4.59 -12.31 0.67
C LEU A 83 -4.30 -12.05 2.15
N ASN A 84 -3.99 -13.12 2.87
CA ASN A 84 -3.54 -13.04 4.24
C ASN A 84 -2.28 -13.89 4.41
N PHE A 85 -1.32 -13.42 5.20
CA PHE A 85 -0.16 -14.24 5.55
C PHE A 85 0.14 -14.07 7.03
N THR A 86 0.34 -15.19 7.72
CA THR A 86 0.46 -15.26 9.18
C THR A 86 1.83 -15.74 9.65
N ASP A 87 2.71 -16.15 8.73
CA ASP A 87 4.09 -16.59 9.05
C ASP A 87 5.04 -15.39 9.10
N ASP A 88 6.20 -15.54 9.74
CA ASP A 88 7.16 -14.47 10.07
C ASP A 88 8.38 -14.42 9.14
N LYS A 89 8.26 -15.02 7.96
CA LYS A 89 9.39 -15.24 7.05
C LYS A 89 9.36 -14.37 5.80
N PHE A 90 8.20 -13.86 5.42
CA PHE A 90 7.97 -13.13 4.18
C PHE A 90 6.89 -12.07 4.35
N ASN A 91 6.94 -11.03 3.54
CA ASN A 91 5.79 -10.16 3.31
C ASN A 91 4.63 -10.96 2.70
N THR A 92 3.39 -10.51 2.85
CA THR A 92 2.24 -11.12 2.15
C THR A 92 2.39 -10.98 0.64
N LEU A 93 2.95 -9.85 0.19
CA LEU A 93 3.29 -9.63 -1.21
C LEU A 93 4.66 -8.98 -1.32
N ALA A 94 5.54 -9.59 -2.13
CA ALA A 94 6.86 -9.09 -2.42
C ALA A 94 7.06 -8.96 -3.93
N ILE A 95 7.37 -7.75 -4.42
CA ILE A 95 7.38 -7.45 -5.87
C ILE A 95 8.72 -6.81 -6.26
N TYR A 96 9.38 -7.37 -7.27
CA TYR A 96 10.75 -7.02 -7.64
C TYR A 96 10.96 -6.92 -9.16
N ASP A 97 12.13 -6.44 -9.57
CA ASP A 97 12.70 -6.68 -10.90
C ASP A 97 11.78 -6.28 -12.06
N LYS A 98 11.22 -5.08 -11.99
CA LYS A 98 10.28 -4.50 -12.96
C LYS A 98 8.95 -5.23 -13.08
N ALA A 99 8.63 -6.09 -12.12
CA ALA A 99 7.32 -6.73 -12.08
C ALA A 99 6.21 -5.70 -11.83
N GLU A 100 5.01 -6.07 -12.27
CA GLU A 100 3.82 -5.24 -12.16
C GLU A 100 2.73 -6.00 -11.42
N PHE A 101 2.07 -5.33 -10.47
CA PHE A 101 0.94 -5.88 -9.74
C PHE A 101 -0.28 -4.98 -9.86
N TYR A 102 -1.40 -5.58 -10.25
CA TYR A 102 -2.68 -4.89 -10.40
C TYR A 102 -3.72 -5.57 -9.52
N GLY A 103 -4.31 -4.82 -8.58
CA GLY A 103 -5.35 -5.30 -7.66
C GLY A 103 -6.66 -4.54 -7.83
N GLU A 104 -7.77 -5.26 -7.95
CA GLU A 104 -9.12 -4.68 -7.95
C GLU A 104 -9.99 -5.35 -6.90
N ASN A 105 -10.53 -4.59 -5.94
CA ASN A 105 -11.36 -5.15 -4.88
C ASN A 105 -10.64 -6.30 -4.14
N VAL A 106 -9.39 -6.04 -3.74
CA VAL A 106 -8.58 -7.00 -2.96
C VAL A 106 -8.31 -6.46 -1.57
N HIS A 107 -8.19 -7.38 -0.60
CA HIS A 107 -7.67 -7.07 0.72
C HIS A 107 -6.35 -7.81 0.91
N ILE A 108 -5.25 -7.09 1.12
CA ILE A 108 -3.94 -7.68 1.39
C ILE A 108 -3.58 -7.37 2.83
N ASN A 109 -3.42 -8.43 3.62
CA ASN A 109 -3.19 -8.33 5.04
C ASN A 109 -1.99 -9.19 5.45
N HIS A 110 -1.29 -8.75 6.49
CA HIS A 110 -0.27 -9.54 7.16
C HIS A 110 -0.67 -9.69 8.62
N ASP A 111 -1.29 -10.82 8.96
CA ASP A 111 -1.84 -11.12 10.29
C ASP A 111 -0.80 -11.81 11.16
N ASN A 112 0.26 -11.07 11.51
CA ASN A 112 1.35 -11.54 12.34
C ASN A 112 1.79 -10.48 13.35
N LYS A 113 2.21 -10.91 14.54
CA LYS A 113 2.70 -10.05 15.62
C LYS A 113 4.05 -9.38 15.37
N TYR A 114 4.74 -9.72 14.29
CA TYR A 114 6.06 -9.18 13.96
C TYR A 114 5.94 -8.00 12.98
N GLU A 115 6.96 -7.13 12.97
CA GLU A 115 7.02 -5.87 12.22
C GLU A 115 7.35 -6.05 10.73
N TRP A 116 6.84 -7.11 10.09
CA TRP A 116 7.01 -7.27 8.64
C TRP A 116 6.09 -6.33 7.89
N ASP A 117 6.60 -5.78 6.79
CA ASP A 117 5.75 -5.01 5.89
C ASP A 117 4.71 -5.93 5.24
N THR A 118 3.46 -5.48 5.08
CA THR A 118 2.44 -6.31 4.41
C THR A 118 2.79 -6.49 2.93
N ILE A 119 3.16 -5.39 2.28
CA ILE A 119 3.67 -5.35 0.91
C ILE A 119 5.03 -4.67 0.92
N TYR A 120 6.03 -5.36 0.36
CA TYR A 120 7.31 -4.75 0.03
C TYR A 120 7.52 -4.81 -1.49
N SER A 121 7.95 -3.70 -2.07
CA SER A 121 8.25 -3.63 -3.50
C SER A 121 9.54 -2.87 -3.76
N LYS A 122 10.31 -3.34 -4.73
CA LYS A 122 11.51 -2.68 -5.19
C LYS A 122 11.66 -2.72 -6.70
N ASN A 123 11.85 -1.55 -7.33
CA ASN A 123 11.95 -1.42 -8.78
C ASN A 123 10.76 -2.11 -9.47
N SER A 124 9.53 -1.70 -9.12
CA SER A 124 8.31 -2.36 -9.60
C SER A 124 7.15 -1.36 -9.73
N THR A 125 6.04 -1.81 -10.31
CA THR A 125 4.81 -1.01 -10.44
C THR A 125 3.64 -1.68 -9.73
N ILE A 126 2.85 -0.89 -8.99
CA ILE A 126 1.63 -1.34 -8.32
C ILE A 126 0.46 -0.45 -8.73
N SER A 127 -0.71 -1.03 -8.97
CA SER A 127 -1.95 -0.28 -9.15
C SER A 127 -3.08 -0.97 -8.40
N LEU A 128 -3.74 -0.25 -7.51
CA LEU A 128 -4.83 -0.76 -6.67
C LEU A 128 -6.09 0.07 -6.84
N THR A 129 -7.21 -0.59 -7.06
CA THR A 129 -8.54 0.04 -7.15
C THR A 129 -9.49 -0.60 -6.16
N ASN A 130 -10.21 0.22 -5.38
CA ASN A 130 -11.17 -0.26 -4.37
C ASN A 130 -10.60 -1.32 -3.41
N SER A 131 -9.32 -1.18 -3.05
CA SER A 131 -8.58 -2.21 -2.32
C SER A 131 -8.19 -1.75 -0.93
N VAL A 132 -7.87 -2.70 -0.05
CA VAL A 132 -7.45 -2.45 1.32
C VAL A 132 -6.10 -3.13 1.56
N ILE A 133 -5.15 -2.40 2.13
CA ILE A 133 -3.87 -2.93 2.60
C ILE A 133 -3.75 -2.65 4.09
N SER A 134 -3.71 -3.70 4.89
CA SER A 134 -3.64 -3.58 6.35
C SER A 134 -2.48 -4.37 6.94
N SER A 135 -2.05 -3.98 8.13
CA SER A 135 -1.05 -4.68 8.93
C SER A 135 -1.62 -5.01 10.32
N HIS A 136 -1.21 -6.14 10.92
CA HIS A 136 -1.67 -6.55 12.25
C HIS A 136 -1.34 -5.51 13.34
N GLN A 137 -0.22 -4.80 13.19
CA GLN A 137 0.19 -3.73 14.10
C GLN A 137 0.36 -2.42 13.35
N ILE A 138 -0.03 -1.34 14.02
CA ILE A 138 0.15 0.06 13.59
C ILE A 138 1.64 0.38 13.30
N GLN A 139 2.57 -0.39 13.87
CA GLN A 139 4.02 -0.19 13.74
C GLN A 139 4.61 -0.79 12.44
N GLY A 140 4.01 -1.83 11.86
CA GLY A 140 4.46 -2.38 10.59
C GLY A 140 4.05 -1.49 9.41
N VAL A 141 4.88 -1.39 8.39
CA VAL A 141 4.53 -0.62 7.18
C VAL A 141 3.60 -1.49 6.32
N ALA A 142 2.36 -1.06 6.11
CA ALA A 142 1.46 -1.81 5.24
C ALA A 142 1.97 -1.85 3.79
N LEU A 143 2.54 -0.76 3.31
CA LEU A 143 3.06 -0.64 1.96
C LEU A 143 4.40 0.10 1.91
N ASN A 144 5.48 -0.63 1.65
CA ASN A 144 6.85 -0.13 1.58
C ASN A 144 7.41 -0.24 0.15
N LEU A 145 7.73 0.90 -0.47
CA LEU A 145 8.15 1.00 -1.87
C LEU A 145 9.54 1.60 -2.02
N GLU A 146 10.47 0.91 -2.69
CA GLU A 146 11.80 1.40 -3.05
C GLU A 146 12.00 1.48 -4.58
N ASP A 147 12.26 2.65 -5.15
CA ASP A 147 12.48 2.82 -6.60
C ASP A 147 11.28 2.35 -7.45
N SER A 148 10.07 2.52 -6.94
CA SER A 148 8.84 1.94 -7.49
C SER A 148 7.79 3.00 -7.82
N GLN A 149 6.78 2.61 -8.59
CA GLN A 149 5.61 3.43 -8.89
C GLN A 149 4.35 2.81 -8.30
N ILE A 150 3.46 3.63 -7.75
CA ILE A 150 2.15 3.19 -7.30
C ILE A 150 1.01 4.12 -7.71
N ILE A 151 -0.13 3.51 -8.03
CA ILE A 151 -1.42 4.17 -8.21
C ILE A 151 -2.41 3.57 -7.20
N LEU A 152 -3.01 4.40 -6.35
CA LEU A 152 -4.11 4.02 -5.46
C LEU A 152 -5.37 4.79 -5.83
N ASP A 153 -6.40 4.06 -6.24
CA ASP A 153 -7.70 4.62 -6.59
C ASP A 153 -8.78 4.07 -5.65
N HIS A 154 -9.45 4.95 -4.92
CA HIS A 154 -10.47 4.60 -3.91
C HIS A 154 -10.02 3.50 -2.93
N SER A 155 -8.73 3.51 -2.57
CA SER A 155 -8.12 2.44 -1.78
C SER A 155 -7.73 2.92 -0.38
N LYS A 156 -7.57 1.97 0.54
CA LYS A 156 -7.19 2.21 1.93
C LYS A 156 -5.87 1.51 2.23
N VAL A 157 -4.95 2.22 2.88
CA VAL A 157 -3.66 1.68 3.30
C VAL A 157 -3.42 2.13 4.74
N ASP A 158 -2.92 1.25 5.61
CA ASP A 158 -2.62 1.69 6.99
C ASP A 158 -1.43 2.66 7.02
N THR A 159 -0.23 2.16 6.72
CA THR A 159 1.00 2.95 6.65
C THR A 159 1.61 2.87 5.27
N LEU A 160 1.96 4.03 4.70
CA LEU A 160 2.61 4.14 3.39
C LEU A 160 4.02 4.70 3.54
N TYR A 161 5.03 3.94 3.14
CA TYR A 161 6.43 4.38 3.11
C TYR A 161 6.98 4.36 1.68
N LEU A 162 7.51 5.49 1.23
CA LEU A 162 8.06 5.68 -0.10
C LEU A 162 9.54 6.06 -0.01
N LYS A 163 10.38 5.38 -0.78
CA LYS A 163 11.80 5.69 -0.93
C LYS A 163 12.18 5.71 -2.40
N LYS A 164 12.56 6.89 -2.91
CA LYS A 164 12.84 7.09 -4.34
C LYS A 164 11.69 6.61 -5.23
N SER A 165 10.45 6.78 -4.77
CA SER A 165 9.26 6.20 -5.40
C SER A 165 8.25 7.28 -5.79
N GLU A 166 7.38 6.98 -6.76
CA GLU A 166 6.30 7.85 -7.20
C GLU A 166 4.94 7.25 -6.81
N CYS A 167 4.03 8.07 -6.31
CA CYS A 167 2.73 7.65 -5.84
C CYS A 167 1.63 8.60 -6.33
N ASN A 168 0.61 8.04 -6.97
CA ASN A 168 -0.59 8.76 -7.38
C ASN A 168 -1.79 8.26 -6.58
N LEU A 169 -2.49 9.16 -5.89
CA LEU A 169 -3.61 8.84 -5.01
C LEU A 169 -4.89 9.53 -5.50
N ASN A 170 -5.97 8.79 -5.69
CA ASN A 170 -7.27 9.33 -6.00
C ASN A 170 -8.33 8.79 -5.04
N GLY A 171 -9.06 9.67 -4.34
CA GLY A 171 -10.14 9.28 -3.43
C GLY A 171 -9.72 8.29 -2.34
N SER A 172 -8.46 8.32 -1.90
CA SER A 172 -7.84 7.27 -1.10
C SER A 172 -7.64 7.68 0.36
N THR A 173 -7.45 6.69 1.24
CA THR A 173 -7.26 6.91 2.68
C THR A 173 -5.99 6.24 3.19
N ILE A 174 -5.20 6.97 3.96
CA ILE A 174 -4.09 6.44 4.76
C ILE A 174 -4.51 6.43 6.23
N ASN A 175 -4.54 5.28 6.91
CA ASN A 175 -5.11 5.18 8.26
C ASN A 175 -4.13 5.52 9.40
N VAL A 176 -2.83 5.61 9.12
CA VAL A 176 -1.83 5.83 10.18
C VAL A 176 -0.91 6.98 9.79
N THR A 177 -0.01 6.75 8.85
CA THR A 177 1.00 7.73 8.46
C THR A 177 1.45 7.52 7.02
N MET A 178 1.87 8.62 6.41
CA MET A 178 2.51 8.62 5.10
C MET A 178 3.91 9.21 5.23
N ILE A 179 4.91 8.46 4.76
CA ILE A 179 6.33 8.81 4.87
C ILE A 179 6.96 8.79 3.48
N LEU A 180 7.61 9.90 3.11
CA LEU A 180 8.34 10.05 1.86
C LEU A 180 9.82 10.32 2.12
N SER A 181 10.68 9.58 1.44
CA SER A 181 12.13 9.71 1.56
C SER A 181 12.84 9.71 0.22
N ASN A 182 14.01 10.34 0.18
CA ASN A 182 14.99 10.21 -0.89
C ASN A 182 14.42 10.43 -2.30
N LYS A 183 13.95 11.65 -2.59
CA LYS A 183 13.36 12.03 -3.88
C LYS A 183 12.08 11.25 -4.22
N SER A 184 11.28 10.93 -3.22
CA SER A 184 9.94 10.38 -3.47
C SER A 184 8.97 11.47 -3.85
N SER A 185 7.94 11.12 -4.61
CA SER A 185 6.88 12.04 -5.00
C SER A 185 5.50 11.44 -4.72
N VAL A 186 4.60 12.28 -4.20
CA VAL A 186 3.18 11.97 -4.07
C VAL A 186 2.39 13.05 -4.80
N HIS A 187 1.48 12.61 -5.67
CA HIS A 187 0.45 13.42 -6.32
C HIS A 187 -0.92 12.90 -5.91
N PHE A 188 -1.83 13.77 -5.48
CA PHE A 188 -3.16 13.32 -5.06
C PHE A 188 -4.34 14.23 -5.42
N SER A 189 -5.50 13.59 -5.60
CA SER A 189 -6.83 14.21 -5.58
C SER A 189 -7.69 13.50 -4.54
N ASP A 190 -8.21 14.25 -3.57
CA ASP A 190 -9.08 13.74 -2.49
C ASP A 190 -8.37 12.68 -1.64
N LEU A 191 -7.52 13.14 -0.71
CA LEU A 191 -6.77 12.30 0.21
C LEU A 191 -7.27 12.50 1.64
N THR A 192 -7.55 11.39 2.33
CA THR A 192 -7.80 11.39 3.78
C THR A 192 -6.64 10.73 4.52
N ILE A 193 -6.08 11.42 5.52
CA ILE A 193 -5.17 10.83 6.50
C ILE A 193 -5.95 10.67 7.80
N ASN A 194 -6.25 9.42 8.14
CA ASN A 194 -7.09 9.01 9.24
C ASN A 194 -6.29 8.48 10.44
N SER A 195 -5.26 9.22 10.86
CA SER A 195 -4.35 8.76 11.92
C SER A 195 -5.07 8.62 13.28
N PRO A 196 -4.72 7.59 14.08
CA PRO A 196 -5.20 7.49 15.45
C PRO A 196 -4.60 8.59 16.33
N ILE A 197 -5.32 9.02 17.37
CA ILE A 197 -4.96 10.11 18.31
C ILE A 197 -3.78 9.75 19.25
N LYS A 198 -2.69 9.19 18.71
CA LYS A 198 -1.43 9.05 19.45
C LYS A 198 -0.57 10.27 19.14
N ARG A 199 -0.28 11.06 20.17
CA ARG A 199 0.32 12.40 20.05
C ARG A 199 1.72 12.46 19.43
N ASP A 200 2.39 11.32 19.27
CA ASP A 200 3.81 11.29 18.89
C ASP A 200 4.07 10.70 17.49
N SER A 201 3.01 10.29 16.77
CA SER A 201 3.15 9.83 15.38
C SER A 201 2.84 10.96 14.41
N LYS A 202 3.77 11.24 13.50
CA LYS A 202 3.57 12.20 12.42
C LYS A 202 2.54 11.65 11.43
N ASP A 203 1.54 12.45 11.08
CA ASP A 203 0.51 12.07 10.11
C ASP A 203 1.08 12.01 8.68
N LEU A 204 1.93 12.99 8.37
CA LEU A 204 2.57 13.16 7.08
C LEU A 204 4.01 13.61 7.28
N TYR A 205 4.95 12.86 6.72
CA TYR A 205 6.38 13.11 6.87
C TYR A 205 7.08 13.05 5.51
N ALA A 206 7.90 14.06 5.19
CA ALA A 206 8.68 14.08 3.96
C ALA A 206 10.10 14.57 4.20
N TYR A 207 11.08 13.85 3.67
CA TYR A 207 12.48 14.20 3.81
C TYR A 207 13.34 13.86 2.58
N ASN A 208 14.53 14.47 2.51
CA ASN A 208 15.56 14.26 1.49
C ASN A 208 15.06 14.50 0.05
N ASN A 209 14.74 15.74 -0.29
CA ASN A 209 14.32 16.21 -1.61
C ASN A 209 13.02 15.55 -2.11
N SER A 210 12.10 15.22 -1.20
CA SER A 210 10.82 14.63 -1.57
C SER A 210 9.79 15.71 -1.91
N HIS A 211 8.75 15.33 -2.65
CA HIS A 211 7.71 16.24 -3.14
C HIS A 211 6.31 15.72 -2.85
N ILE A 212 5.44 16.58 -2.32
CA ILE A 212 4.02 16.29 -2.13
C ILE A 212 3.21 17.38 -2.84
N SER A 213 2.28 16.98 -3.69
CA SER A 213 1.29 17.91 -4.23
C SER A 213 -0.09 17.29 -4.39
N GLY A 214 -1.12 18.12 -4.28
CA GLY A 214 -2.48 17.64 -4.47
C GLY A 214 -3.56 18.63 -4.04
N SER A 215 -4.80 18.16 -4.12
CA SER A 215 -5.98 18.92 -3.70
C SER A 215 -6.89 18.14 -2.77
N ASN A 216 -7.64 18.85 -1.91
CA ASN A 216 -8.64 18.29 -1.00
C ASN A 216 -8.06 17.30 0.02
N LEU A 217 -7.01 17.72 0.74
CA LEU A 217 -6.48 16.97 1.88
C LEU A 217 -7.41 17.10 3.10
N ILE A 218 -7.65 15.96 3.76
CA ILE A 218 -8.40 15.85 5.02
C ILE A 218 -7.55 15.10 6.03
N PHE A 219 -7.28 15.71 7.17
CA PHE A 219 -6.87 15.02 8.40
C PHE A 219 -8.08 14.80 9.29
N THR A 220 -8.26 13.59 9.82
CA THR A 220 -9.32 13.29 10.80
C THR A 220 -8.88 13.51 12.25
N ASN A 221 -7.56 13.48 12.51
CA ASN A 221 -6.99 13.86 13.79
C ASN A 221 -7.29 15.35 14.07
N ASN A 222 -7.59 15.68 15.33
CA ASN A 222 -7.86 17.06 15.75
C ASN A 222 -6.60 17.93 15.78
N TYR A 223 -5.42 17.30 15.90
CA TYR A 223 -4.12 17.97 15.97
C TYR A 223 -3.12 17.20 15.09
N PRO A 224 -3.30 17.21 13.76
CA PRO A 224 -2.40 16.47 12.87
C PRO A 224 -1.02 17.14 12.85
N ILE A 225 0.02 16.33 12.71
CA ILE A 225 1.41 16.77 12.64
C ILE A 225 1.94 16.51 11.22
N VAL A 226 2.41 17.57 10.57
CA VAL A 226 3.04 17.52 9.25
C VAL A 226 4.48 18.00 9.38
N GLU A 227 5.44 17.16 9.03
CA GLU A 227 6.85 17.44 9.21
C GLU A 227 7.65 17.26 7.92
N ILE A 228 8.40 18.30 7.51
CA ILE A 228 9.01 18.44 6.19
C ILE A 228 10.46 18.93 6.27
N HIS A 229 11.41 18.06 5.88
CA HIS A 229 12.86 18.35 5.87
C HIS A 229 13.42 18.33 4.46
N ASP A 230 14.12 19.39 4.05
CA ASP A 230 14.73 19.50 2.72
C ASP A 230 13.80 19.02 1.58
N SER A 231 12.52 19.40 1.63
CA SER A 231 11.47 18.84 0.77
C SER A 231 10.42 19.90 0.41
N SER A 232 9.54 19.58 -0.53
CA SER A 232 8.53 20.52 -1.02
C SER A 232 7.10 19.99 -0.88
N VAL A 233 6.19 20.86 -0.49
CA VAL A 233 4.77 20.58 -0.31
C VAL A 233 3.95 21.70 -0.97
N LYS A 234 3.07 21.32 -1.91
CA LYS A 234 2.15 22.24 -2.56
C LYS A 234 0.72 21.70 -2.51
N LEU A 235 -0.10 22.25 -1.62
CA LEU A 235 -1.45 21.78 -1.38
C LEU A 235 -2.47 22.85 -1.78
N ASN A 236 -3.60 22.40 -2.34
CA ASN A 236 -4.73 23.27 -2.64
C ASN A 236 -5.98 22.77 -1.92
N GLN A 237 -6.80 23.67 -1.40
CA GLN A 237 -8.11 23.39 -0.83
C GLN A 237 -8.08 22.36 0.30
N ILE A 238 -7.23 22.57 1.31
CA ILE A 238 -7.27 21.74 2.53
C ILE A 238 -8.65 21.91 3.20
N LYS A 239 -9.31 20.79 3.51
CA LYS A 239 -10.65 20.81 4.14
C LYS A 239 -10.58 20.78 5.67
N SER A 240 -9.44 20.39 6.23
CA SER A 240 -9.17 20.47 7.65
C SER A 240 -8.95 21.91 8.12
N ASN A 241 -9.14 22.16 9.41
CA ASN A 241 -8.83 23.47 9.99
C ASN A 241 -7.32 23.70 9.96
N MET A 242 -6.86 24.61 9.09
CA MET A 242 -5.46 24.96 8.93
C MET A 242 -4.75 25.35 10.23
N SER A 243 -5.46 26.02 11.15
CA SER A 243 -4.87 26.46 12.43
C SER A 243 -4.69 25.33 13.45
N ALA A 244 -5.22 24.14 13.17
CA ALA A 244 -5.11 22.98 14.05
C ALA A 244 -3.99 22.04 13.64
N ILE A 245 -3.42 22.23 12.43
CA ILE A 245 -2.33 21.43 11.90
C ILE A 245 -1.01 21.99 12.45
N SER A 246 -0.21 21.14 13.10
CA SER A 246 1.16 21.45 13.50
C SER A 246 2.08 21.27 12.29
N TRP A 247 2.51 22.39 11.71
CA TRP A 247 3.43 22.41 10.58
C TRP A 247 4.86 22.61 11.09
N GLN A 248 5.72 21.63 10.85
CA GLN A 248 7.10 21.63 11.27
C GLN A 248 7.99 21.50 10.03
N TYR A 249 8.71 22.55 9.65
CA TYR A 249 9.56 22.48 8.46
C TYR A 249 10.84 23.30 8.55
N GLU A 250 11.88 22.83 7.88
CA GLU A 250 13.19 23.48 7.85
C GLU A 250 13.20 24.66 6.85
N GLY A 251 14.13 25.61 7.04
CA GLY A 251 14.17 26.85 6.25
C GLY A 251 14.44 26.67 4.75
N GLN A 252 15.01 25.53 4.35
CA GLN A 252 15.23 25.16 2.96
C GLN A 252 14.07 24.36 2.33
N SER A 253 13.08 23.96 3.13
CA SER A 253 11.85 23.34 2.63
C SER A 253 10.92 24.39 2.01
N ASP A 254 10.20 24.02 0.95
CA ASP A 254 9.21 24.88 0.28
C ASP A 254 7.79 24.35 0.56
N VAL A 255 7.07 24.98 1.48
CA VAL A 255 5.75 24.52 1.94
C VAL A 255 4.70 25.60 1.66
N THR A 256 3.72 25.27 0.82
CA THR A 256 2.61 26.16 0.46
C THR A 256 1.26 25.45 0.53
N VAL A 257 0.28 26.16 1.08
CA VAL A 257 -1.14 25.79 1.08
C VAL A 257 -1.94 26.95 0.50
N ASP A 258 -2.66 26.71 -0.59
CA ASP A 258 -3.40 27.75 -1.33
C ASP A 258 -2.48 28.95 -1.65
N ASP A 259 -1.27 28.65 -2.12
CA ASP A 259 -0.19 29.60 -2.45
C ASP A 259 0.32 30.47 -1.27
N VAL A 260 0.00 30.10 -0.03
CA VAL A 260 0.46 30.78 1.20
C VAL A 260 1.24 29.80 2.08
N PRO A 261 2.40 30.19 2.64
CA PRO A 261 3.10 29.35 3.60
C PRO A 261 2.31 29.25 4.92
N PRO A 262 2.08 28.04 5.47
CA PRO A 262 1.45 27.89 6.78
C PRO A 262 2.38 28.35 7.91
N PHE A 263 1.84 28.62 9.10
CA PHE A 263 2.66 28.97 10.27
C PHE A 263 3.60 27.83 10.63
N ASN A 264 4.92 28.10 10.62
CA ASN A 264 5.94 27.12 10.96
C ASN A 264 6.20 27.12 12.47
N GLU A 265 6.00 25.97 13.11
CA GLU A 265 6.31 25.76 14.53
C GLU A 265 7.80 25.47 14.78
N GLY A 266 8.57 25.20 13.71
CA GLY A 266 9.93 24.68 13.75
C GLY A 266 9.95 23.15 13.90
N PRO A 267 11.00 22.47 13.44
CA PRO A 267 11.14 21.03 13.68
C PRO A 267 11.27 20.74 15.18
N ASP A 268 10.77 19.58 15.62
CA ASP A 268 11.11 19.07 16.94
C ASP A 268 12.63 18.89 17.00
N ILE A 269 13.30 19.74 17.79
CA ILE A 269 14.73 19.59 18.05
C ILE A 269 14.87 18.42 19.02
N PHE A 270 14.97 17.21 18.50
CA PHE A 270 15.56 16.12 19.28
C PHE A 270 17.05 16.44 19.39
N GLU A 271 17.48 16.91 20.56
CA GLU A 271 18.90 16.90 20.92
C GLU A 271 19.38 15.44 20.84
N ASP A 272 20.35 15.19 19.94
CA ASP A 272 21.05 13.89 19.80
C ASP A 272 21.61 13.37 21.14
#